data_AF-A0A2R7Y3V3-F1
#
_entry.id   AF-A0A2R7Y3V3-F1
#
_cell.length_a   1.000
_cell.length_b   1.000
_cell.length_c   1.000
_cell.angle_alpha   90.00
_cell.angle_beta   90.00
_cell.angle_gamma   90.00
#
_symmetry.space_group_name_H-M   'P 1'
#
loop_
_entity.id
_entity.type
_entity.pdbx_description
1 polymer ?
#
loop_
_entity_poly.entity_id
_entity_poly.type
_entity_poly.pdbx_seq_one_letter_code
_entity_poly.pdbx_strand_id
1 'polypeptide(L)'
;MSHREPNKEGDEEDCLRKLLRDYYKGLEVELPEDFILREFAFQKFKTKTFVRHLTFQSLAQVKEYLIKETPYNAYYSIALYRDPAAERMEDKSLIYAELFFDIDSDHLPGCKPVTYTLLEGLELDYVSPECVEAGKHEQLKLLDVLKEYFGFSKDEIRMYFTGNRGFHTIVKPKDEDWLKLNSTQRRELVNFLKLFEAEKLIDRKKGRSTVRVTALRRRIVETFEKSRVGSGDEREFIQLCKVYVDELVTPDVTKLARIPKTINGKSGLPSITFSSEAELHKFKFNQSLSPFKGEFVVKSLYTSREAIKVFDTEVYLLRNQKLLMPAPVAVYLALNNVVELIC
;
A
#
# COMPACT_ATOMS: atom_id res chain seq x y z
N MET A 1 15.27 38.24 -34.82
CA MET A 1 15.83 37.23 -33.92
C MET A 1 15.98 37.87 -32.55
N SER A 2 15.09 37.53 -31.64
CA SER A 2 15.13 37.96 -30.23
C SER A 2 14.83 36.72 -29.42
N HIS A 3 15.90 35.99 -29.07
CA HIS A 3 15.82 34.88 -28.13
C HIS A 3 15.48 35.47 -26.76
N ARG A 4 14.24 35.27 -26.31
CA ARG A 4 13.90 35.37 -24.89
C ARG A 4 14.41 34.08 -24.24
N GLU A 5 15.46 34.22 -23.46
CA GLU A 5 15.87 33.19 -22.50
C GLU A 5 14.71 32.91 -21.54
N PRO A 6 14.45 31.64 -21.18
CA PRO A 6 13.51 31.34 -20.11
C PRO A 6 14.08 31.86 -18.78
N ASN A 7 13.30 32.71 -18.13
CA ASN A 7 13.56 33.21 -16.79
C ASN A 7 13.87 32.06 -15.83
N LYS A 8 14.94 32.25 -15.05
CA LYS A 8 15.24 31.46 -13.85
C LYS A 8 14.05 31.57 -12.89
N GLU A 9 13.27 30.50 -12.75
CA GLU A 9 12.32 30.34 -11.65
C GLU A 9 13.13 30.24 -10.35
N GLY A 10 13.08 31.30 -9.55
CA GLY A 10 13.45 31.22 -8.14
C GLY A 10 12.47 30.27 -7.46
N ASP A 11 13.01 29.24 -6.83
CA ASP A 11 12.33 28.13 -6.18
C ASP A 11 11.57 28.66 -4.93
N GLU A 12 10.44 29.35 -5.14
CA GLU A 12 9.48 29.59 -4.05
C GLU A 12 8.99 28.24 -3.55
N GLU A 13 9.32 27.92 -2.30
CA GLU A 13 8.93 26.64 -1.71
C GLU A 13 7.40 26.55 -1.64
N ASP A 14 6.82 25.70 -2.50
CA ASP A 14 5.40 25.36 -2.51
C ASP A 14 4.89 25.07 -1.09
N CYS A 15 3.80 25.74 -0.71
CA CYS A 15 3.12 25.61 0.57
C CYS A 15 2.89 24.14 0.98
N LEU A 16 2.50 23.31 0.00
CA LEU A 16 2.31 21.88 0.20
C LEU A 16 3.62 21.17 0.56
N ARG A 17 4.71 21.48 -0.13
CA ARG A 17 6.02 20.89 0.15
C ARG A 17 6.52 21.27 1.55
N LYS A 18 6.31 22.53 1.97
CA LYS A 18 6.62 22.97 3.33
C LYS A 18 5.82 22.21 4.39
N LEU A 19 4.52 22.03 4.17
CA LEU A 19 3.64 21.28 5.08
C LEU A 19 4.09 19.81 5.25
N LEU A 20 4.44 19.14 4.15
CA LEU A 20 4.97 17.77 4.18
C LEU A 20 6.35 17.70 4.84
N ARG A 21 7.21 18.71 4.60
CA ARG A 21 8.53 18.80 5.25
C ARG A 21 8.38 18.91 6.77
N ASP A 22 7.45 19.74 7.23
CA ASP A 22 7.18 19.91 8.67
C ASP A 22 6.65 18.63 9.31
N TYR A 23 5.84 17.84 8.59
CA TYR A 23 5.48 16.49 9.01
C TYR A 23 6.73 15.61 9.23
N TYR A 24 7.67 15.59 8.27
CA TYR A 24 8.89 14.79 8.38
C TYR A 24 9.85 15.27 9.49
N LYS A 25 9.84 16.55 9.87
CA LYS A 25 10.60 17.05 11.03
C LYS A 25 10.14 16.40 12.33
N GLY A 26 8.83 16.25 12.49
CA GLY A 26 8.22 15.59 13.66
C GLY A 26 8.24 14.07 13.63
N LEU A 27 8.57 13.46 12.48
CA LEU A 27 8.51 12.01 12.31
C LEU A 27 9.58 11.28 13.12
N GLU A 28 9.17 10.21 13.79
CA GLU A 28 10.07 9.20 14.35
C GLU A 28 10.16 8.02 13.37
N VAL A 29 11.35 7.83 12.81
CA VAL A 29 11.60 6.82 11.77
C VAL A 29 11.80 5.46 12.43
N GLU A 30 11.00 4.48 12.01
CA GLU A 30 11.11 3.09 12.43
C GLU A 30 11.43 2.21 11.23
N LEU A 31 12.48 1.41 11.35
CA LEU A 31 12.95 0.50 10.31
C LEU A 31 13.41 -0.82 10.95
N PRO A 32 13.44 -1.92 10.17
CA PRO A 32 14.05 -3.17 10.62
C PRO A 32 15.50 -2.98 11.06
N GLU A 33 16.00 -3.76 12.03
CA GLU A 33 17.39 -3.67 12.52
C GLU A 33 18.43 -3.86 11.40
N ASP A 34 18.09 -4.64 10.38
CA ASP A 34 18.91 -4.94 9.21
C ASP A 34 18.79 -3.92 8.08
N PHE A 35 18.22 -2.73 8.33
CA PHE A 35 17.96 -1.73 7.28
C PHE A 35 19.21 -1.28 6.52
N ILE A 36 20.40 -1.35 7.13
CA ILE A 36 21.68 -1.01 6.47
C ILE A 36 21.99 -1.94 5.28
N LEU A 37 21.40 -3.13 5.24
CA LEU A 37 21.53 -4.12 4.16
C LEU A 37 20.46 -3.94 3.07
N ARG A 38 19.65 -2.88 3.15
CA ARG A 38 18.50 -2.67 2.27
C ARG A 38 18.71 -1.49 1.35
N GLU A 39 18.16 -1.60 0.15
CA GLU A 39 18.08 -0.49 -0.79
C GLU A 39 16.93 0.43 -0.38
N PHE A 40 17.15 1.73 -0.45
CA PHE A 40 16.12 2.75 -0.34
C PHE A 40 15.79 3.38 -1.70
N ALA A 41 14.51 3.69 -1.86
CA ALA A 41 14.01 4.35 -3.06
C ALA A 41 13.00 5.44 -2.69
N PHE A 42 13.14 6.60 -3.31
CA PHE A 42 12.25 7.74 -3.07
C PHE A 42 11.76 8.33 -4.37
N GLN A 43 10.46 8.57 -4.46
CA GLN A 43 9.89 9.31 -5.56
C GLN A 43 10.07 10.82 -5.31
N LYS A 44 10.66 11.54 -6.28
CA LYS A 44 10.81 12.99 -6.18
C LYS A 44 9.44 13.66 -6.14
N PHE A 45 9.34 14.76 -5.38
CA PHE A 45 8.09 15.48 -5.13
C PHE A 45 7.29 15.76 -6.41
N LYS A 46 6.05 15.26 -6.49
CA LYS A 46 5.10 15.42 -7.61
C LYS A 46 5.66 15.06 -9.01
N THR A 47 6.69 14.22 -9.09
CA THR A 47 7.20 13.69 -10.37
C THR A 47 7.02 12.18 -10.45
N LYS A 48 7.17 11.58 -11.64
CA LYS A 48 7.22 10.11 -11.80
C LYS A 48 8.61 9.52 -11.53
N THR A 49 9.61 10.35 -11.27
CA THR A 49 11.01 9.94 -11.16
C THR A 49 11.33 9.42 -9.77
N PHE A 50 11.99 8.26 -9.71
CA PHE A 50 12.54 7.68 -8.50
C PHE A 50 14.04 7.90 -8.42
N VAL A 51 14.53 8.18 -7.22
CA VAL A 51 15.94 8.04 -6.84
C VAL A 51 16.07 6.70 -6.13
N ARG A 52 16.96 5.84 -6.63
CA ARG A 52 17.14 4.45 -6.18
C ARG A 52 18.59 4.19 -5.81
N HIS A 53 18.88 2.97 -5.36
CA HIS A 53 20.24 2.54 -4.97
C HIS A 53 20.81 3.34 -3.79
N LEU A 54 19.95 3.92 -2.97
CA LEU A 54 20.35 4.66 -1.78
C LEU A 54 20.51 3.71 -0.60
N THR A 55 21.45 4.06 0.28
CA THR A 55 21.71 3.33 1.52
C THR A 55 21.93 4.34 2.64
N PHE A 56 21.63 3.93 3.86
CA PHE A 56 21.78 4.77 5.05
C PHE A 56 22.43 3.97 6.16
N GLN A 57 23.28 4.64 6.93
CA GLN A 57 24.02 4.03 8.05
C GLN A 57 23.35 4.31 9.40
N SER A 58 22.34 5.18 9.45
CA SER A 58 21.58 5.47 10.67
C SER A 58 20.15 5.95 10.36
N LEU A 59 19.24 5.77 11.33
CA LEU A 59 17.89 6.33 11.26
C LEU A 59 17.90 7.86 11.15
N ALA A 60 18.90 8.52 11.74
CA ALA A 60 19.07 9.97 11.66
C ALA A 60 19.31 10.45 10.21
N GLN A 61 20.15 9.72 9.44
CA GLN A 61 20.39 10.03 8.03
C GLN A 61 19.13 9.84 7.18
N VAL A 62 18.34 8.79 7.46
CA VAL A 62 17.04 8.60 6.78
C VAL A 62 16.11 9.77 7.06
N LYS A 63 16.01 10.19 8.33
CA LYS A 63 15.18 11.34 8.73
C LYS A 63 15.64 12.64 8.06
N GLU A 64 16.95 12.90 8.07
CA GLU A 64 17.52 14.07 7.40
C GLU A 64 17.19 14.09 5.90
N TYR A 65 17.31 12.94 5.23
CA TYR A 65 16.95 12.81 3.82
C TYR A 65 15.46 13.07 3.57
N LEU A 66 14.56 12.51 4.40
CA LEU A 66 13.12 12.75 4.31
C LEU A 66 12.76 14.24 4.44
N ILE A 67 13.41 14.97 5.35
CA ILE A 67 13.19 16.40 5.57
C ILE A 67 13.76 17.22 4.40
N LYS A 68 14.99 16.92 3.98
CA LYS A 68 15.68 17.67 2.93
C LYS A 68 14.97 17.52 1.58
N GLU A 69 14.72 16.29 1.18
CA GLU A 69 14.18 16.00 -0.14
C GLU A 69 12.65 16.13 -0.19
N THR A 70 11.96 15.91 0.94
CA THR A 70 10.49 15.87 1.06
C THR A 70 9.87 14.99 -0.04
N PRO A 71 10.17 13.68 -0.04
CA PRO A 71 9.79 12.81 -1.14
C PRO A 71 8.28 12.63 -1.22
N TYR A 72 7.79 12.43 -2.45
CA TYR A 72 6.38 12.14 -2.70
C TYR A 72 6.00 10.76 -2.13
N ASN A 73 6.90 9.79 -2.26
CA ASN A 73 6.76 8.46 -1.68
C ASN A 73 8.14 7.93 -1.27
N ALA A 74 8.18 7.14 -0.20
CA ALA A 74 9.42 6.64 0.41
C ALA A 74 9.34 5.14 0.67
N TYR A 75 10.36 4.41 0.23
CA TYR A 75 10.37 2.95 0.25
C TYR A 75 11.74 2.38 0.62
N TYR A 76 11.74 1.12 1.04
CA TYR A 76 12.92 0.30 1.25
C TYR A 76 12.69 -1.12 0.72
N SER A 77 13.73 -1.85 0.35
CA SER A 77 13.60 -3.21 -0.20
C SER A 77 13.21 -4.24 0.86
N ILE A 78 12.35 -5.19 0.49
CA ILE A 78 12.10 -6.40 1.30
C ILE A 78 13.28 -7.37 1.23
N ALA A 79 14.09 -7.25 0.19
CA ALA A 79 15.36 -7.94 0.03
C ALA A 79 16.48 -7.28 0.82
N LEU A 80 17.39 -8.13 1.30
CA LEU A 80 18.66 -7.75 1.88
C LEU A 80 19.78 -8.11 0.90
N TYR A 81 20.74 -7.21 0.76
CA TYR A 81 21.84 -7.29 -0.19
C TYR A 81 23.17 -7.14 0.54
N ARG A 82 24.24 -7.73 -0.01
CA ARG A 82 25.61 -7.44 0.47
C ARG A 82 26.04 -6.03 0.05
N ASP A 83 25.67 -5.62 -1.16
CA ASP A 83 25.87 -4.26 -1.67
C ASP A 83 24.54 -3.66 -2.16
N PRO A 84 23.71 -3.09 -1.27
CA PRO A 84 22.44 -2.51 -1.66
C PRO A 84 22.56 -1.29 -2.58
N ALA A 85 23.74 -0.64 -2.64
CA ALA A 85 24.03 0.54 -3.44
C ALA A 85 24.43 0.22 -4.89
N ALA A 86 24.79 -1.03 -5.20
CA ALA A 86 25.13 -1.41 -6.57
C ALA A 86 23.95 -1.12 -7.53
N GLU A 87 24.26 -0.62 -8.73
CA GLU A 87 23.21 -0.27 -9.72
C GLU A 87 22.62 -1.52 -10.38
N ARG A 88 23.46 -2.52 -10.67
CA ARG A 88 23.02 -3.77 -11.29
C ARG A 88 22.59 -4.77 -10.22
N MET A 89 21.47 -5.44 -10.47
CA MET A 89 20.91 -6.44 -9.54
C MET A 89 21.87 -7.61 -9.26
N GLU A 90 22.64 -8.03 -10.26
CA GLU A 90 23.64 -9.10 -10.13
C GLU A 90 24.77 -8.73 -9.16
N ASP A 91 25.15 -7.45 -9.15
CA ASP A 91 26.23 -6.94 -8.30
C ASP A 91 25.77 -6.78 -6.85
N LYS A 92 24.47 -6.53 -6.62
CA LYS A 92 23.93 -6.36 -5.26
C LYS A 92 24.16 -7.56 -4.35
N SER A 93 24.26 -8.76 -4.94
CA SER A 93 24.43 -10.03 -4.22
C SER A 93 23.32 -10.24 -3.17
N LEU A 94 22.14 -10.67 -3.63
CA LEU A 94 20.98 -10.97 -2.78
C LEU A 94 21.35 -11.97 -1.68
N ILE A 95 21.04 -11.62 -0.43
CA ILE A 95 21.21 -12.48 0.74
C ILE A 95 19.93 -13.32 0.91
N TYR A 96 18.80 -12.64 1.12
CA TYR A 96 17.46 -13.21 1.15
C TYR A 96 16.40 -12.10 1.08
N ALA A 97 15.11 -12.46 1.00
CA ALA A 97 14.02 -11.52 1.00
C ALA A 97 12.91 -11.93 1.99
N GLU A 98 12.33 -10.97 2.69
CA GLU A 98 11.12 -11.20 3.48
C GLU A 98 9.94 -11.62 2.58
N LEU A 99 8.91 -12.24 3.15
CA LEU A 99 7.67 -12.49 2.41
C LEU A 99 6.86 -11.20 2.40
N PHE A 100 6.27 -10.88 1.25
CA PHE A 100 5.53 -9.64 1.07
C PHE A 100 4.21 -9.90 0.36
N PHE A 101 3.12 -9.46 0.96
CA PHE A 101 1.78 -9.60 0.43
C PHE A 101 1.16 -8.20 0.32
N ASP A 102 0.55 -7.93 -0.82
CA ASP A 102 -0.11 -6.66 -1.09
C ASP A 102 -1.58 -6.92 -1.45
N ILE A 103 -2.46 -6.23 -0.73
CA ILE A 103 -3.90 -6.24 -0.95
C ILE A 103 -4.25 -4.84 -1.43
N ASP A 104 -4.34 -4.69 -2.75
CA ASP A 104 -4.83 -3.47 -3.38
C ASP A 104 -6.34 -3.59 -3.60
N SER A 105 -7.10 -2.58 -3.15
CA SER A 105 -8.54 -2.52 -3.37
C SER A 105 -8.93 -2.61 -4.85
N ASP A 106 -8.08 -2.14 -5.76
CA ASP A 106 -8.36 -2.21 -7.20
C ASP A 106 -8.40 -3.65 -7.74
N HIS A 107 -7.80 -4.60 -7.01
CA HIS A 107 -7.81 -6.02 -7.36
C HIS A 107 -8.96 -6.79 -6.68
N LEU A 108 -9.78 -6.12 -5.87
CA LEU A 108 -10.89 -6.75 -5.16
C LEU A 108 -12.16 -6.76 -6.02
N PRO A 109 -12.93 -7.87 -6.02
CA PRO A 109 -14.20 -7.93 -6.73
C PRO A 109 -15.16 -6.83 -6.30
N GLY A 110 -15.69 -6.09 -7.27
CA GLY A 110 -16.65 -5.00 -7.02
C GLY A 110 -16.03 -3.67 -6.62
N CYS A 111 -14.70 -3.61 -6.46
CA CYS A 111 -14.00 -2.37 -6.14
C CYS A 111 -13.44 -1.68 -7.38
N LYS A 112 -13.83 -0.43 -7.54
CA LYS A 112 -13.29 0.50 -8.54
C LYS A 112 -13.19 1.88 -7.89
N PRO A 113 -12.15 2.68 -8.23
CA PRO A 113 -12.11 4.06 -7.80
C PRO A 113 -13.30 4.82 -8.38
N VAL A 114 -13.77 5.83 -7.63
CA VAL A 114 -14.66 6.84 -8.15
C VAL A 114 -13.80 7.84 -8.92
N THR A 115 -14.02 7.96 -10.22
CA THR A 115 -13.27 8.87 -11.09
C THR A 115 -14.09 10.13 -11.35
N TYR A 116 -13.53 11.28 -10.99
CA TYR A 116 -14.09 12.59 -11.32
C TYR A 116 -13.37 13.18 -12.52
N THR A 117 -14.10 13.52 -13.58
CA THR A 117 -13.53 14.22 -14.74
C THR A 117 -13.75 15.72 -14.59
N LEU A 118 -12.66 16.43 -14.34
CA LEU A 118 -12.66 17.89 -14.27
C LEU A 118 -12.71 18.48 -15.69
N LEU A 119 -13.13 19.74 -15.81
CA LEU A 119 -12.94 20.47 -17.06
C LEU A 119 -11.45 20.45 -17.44
N GLU A 120 -11.16 20.63 -18.72
CA GLU A 120 -9.80 20.50 -19.27
C GLU A 120 -9.18 19.09 -19.20
N GLY A 121 -9.95 18.07 -18.76
CA GLY A 121 -9.64 16.65 -18.95
C GLY A 121 -8.80 15.99 -17.86
N LEU A 122 -8.58 16.65 -16.72
CA LEU A 122 -7.92 16.03 -15.57
C LEU A 122 -8.86 15.01 -14.90
N GLU A 123 -8.40 13.78 -14.77
CA GLU A 123 -9.10 12.72 -14.02
C GLU A 123 -8.56 12.66 -12.58
N LEU A 124 -9.48 12.67 -11.61
CA LEU A 124 -9.19 12.47 -10.20
C LEU A 124 -9.84 11.18 -9.72
N ASP A 125 -9.02 10.17 -9.45
CA ASP A 125 -9.48 8.93 -8.83
C ASP A 125 -9.52 9.08 -7.31
N TYR A 126 -10.61 8.64 -6.69
CA TYR A 126 -10.74 8.52 -5.25
C TYR A 126 -11.16 7.10 -4.86
N VAL A 127 -10.44 6.49 -3.91
CA VAL A 127 -10.79 5.17 -3.38
C VAL A 127 -11.91 5.31 -2.36
N SER A 128 -12.98 4.54 -2.52
CA SER A 128 -14.11 4.61 -1.61
C SER A 128 -13.79 3.97 -0.25
N PRO A 129 -14.35 4.48 0.86
CA PRO A 129 -14.20 3.86 2.18
C PRO A 129 -14.65 2.39 2.21
N GLU A 130 -15.68 2.04 1.44
CA GLU A 130 -16.20 0.67 1.33
C GLU A 130 -15.14 -0.27 0.74
N CYS A 131 -14.36 0.19 -0.23
CA CYS A 131 -13.31 -0.60 -0.84
C CYS A 131 -12.10 -0.79 0.08
N VAL A 132 -11.71 0.26 0.81
CA VAL A 132 -10.68 0.12 1.85
C VAL A 132 -11.15 -0.84 2.96
N GLU A 133 -12.43 -0.82 3.32
CA GLU A 133 -13.02 -1.77 4.28
C GLU A 133 -13.02 -3.20 3.74
N ALA A 134 -13.32 -3.41 2.46
CA ALA A 134 -13.18 -4.72 1.81
C ALA A 134 -11.73 -5.21 1.85
N GLY A 135 -10.75 -4.34 1.57
CA GLY A 135 -9.33 -4.66 1.71
C GLY A 135 -8.92 -5.03 3.13
N LYS A 136 -9.52 -4.40 4.15
CA LYS A 136 -9.31 -4.76 5.55
C LYS A 136 -9.82 -6.18 5.85
N HIS A 137 -10.99 -6.56 5.32
CA HIS A 137 -11.50 -7.92 5.47
C HIS A 137 -10.60 -8.95 4.80
N GLU A 138 -10.07 -8.67 3.61
CA GLU A 138 -9.10 -9.54 2.95
C GLU A 138 -7.78 -9.64 3.73
N GLN A 139 -7.33 -8.54 4.35
CA GLN A 139 -6.16 -8.52 5.21
C GLN A 139 -6.34 -9.38 6.47
N LEU A 140 -7.55 -9.41 7.04
CA LEU A 140 -7.89 -10.31 8.16
C LEU A 140 -7.86 -11.78 7.73
N LYS A 141 -8.44 -12.12 6.56
CA LYS A 141 -8.35 -13.48 6.02
C LYS A 141 -6.90 -13.91 5.75
N LEU A 142 -6.08 -13.00 5.21
CA LEU A 142 -4.65 -13.25 5.01
C LEU A 142 -3.97 -13.59 6.34
N LEU A 143 -4.23 -12.79 7.39
CA LEU A 143 -3.67 -13.01 8.71
C LEU A 143 -4.04 -14.38 9.28
N ASP A 144 -5.30 -14.82 9.13
CA ASP A 144 -5.74 -16.15 9.52
C ASP A 144 -4.97 -17.23 8.78
N VAL A 145 -4.79 -17.08 7.46
CA VAL A 145 -4.02 -18.06 6.67
C VAL A 145 -2.56 -18.14 7.13
N LEU A 146 -1.92 -16.99 7.32
CA LEU A 146 -0.52 -16.92 7.76
C LEU A 146 -0.31 -17.58 9.13
N LYS A 147 -1.25 -17.41 10.06
CA LYS A 147 -1.19 -17.99 11.40
C LYS A 147 -1.56 -19.48 11.41
N GLU A 148 -2.72 -19.84 10.85
CA GLU A 148 -3.29 -21.18 11.00
C GLU A 148 -2.66 -22.21 10.06
N TYR A 149 -2.24 -21.81 8.86
CA TYR A 149 -1.77 -22.74 7.83
C TYR A 149 -0.27 -22.66 7.59
N PHE A 150 0.33 -21.45 7.67
CA PHE A 150 1.77 -21.30 7.53
C PHE A 150 2.49 -21.30 8.89
N GLY A 151 1.75 -21.17 9.99
CA GLY A 151 2.29 -21.32 11.35
C GLY A 151 3.10 -20.12 11.84
N PHE A 152 3.00 -18.97 11.17
CA PHE A 152 3.75 -17.78 11.58
C PHE A 152 3.20 -17.19 12.88
N SER A 153 4.12 -16.84 13.77
CA SER A 153 3.83 -16.16 15.02
C SER A 153 3.56 -14.67 14.80
N LYS A 154 2.87 -14.04 15.76
CA LYS A 154 2.48 -12.64 15.67
C LYS A 154 3.69 -11.71 15.50
N ASP A 155 4.82 -12.02 16.13
CA ASP A 155 6.04 -11.23 16.06
C ASP A 155 6.77 -11.33 14.71
N GLU A 156 6.45 -12.34 13.89
CA GLU A 156 6.97 -12.47 12.53
C GLU A 156 6.15 -11.65 11.50
N ILE A 157 4.91 -11.29 11.84
CA ILE A 157 3.97 -10.65 10.91
C ILE A 157 3.83 -9.16 11.21
N ARG A 158 4.09 -8.32 10.21
CA ARG A 158 3.89 -6.87 10.28
C ARG A 158 2.87 -6.44 9.23
N MET A 159 1.81 -5.78 9.68
CA MET A 159 0.71 -5.34 8.82
C MET A 159 0.67 -3.82 8.75
N TYR A 160 0.34 -3.30 7.57
CA TYR A 160 0.35 -1.88 7.29
C TYR A 160 -0.86 -1.48 6.45
N PHE A 161 -1.50 -0.37 6.78
CA PHE A 161 -2.24 0.39 5.79
C PHE A 161 -1.23 1.20 4.97
N THR A 162 -1.36 1.18 3.64
CA THR A 162 -0.38 1.78 2.71
C THR A 162 -0.43 3.31 2.64
N GLY A 163 -1.38 3.91 3.35
CA GLY A 163 -1.70 5.32 3.28
C GLY A 163 -2.61 5.68 2.11
N ASN A 164 -3.12 4.74 1.31
CA ASN A 164 -4.05 5.10 0.22
C ASN A 164 -5.21 4.11 0.09
N ARG A 165 -5.00 3.03 -0.67
CA ARG A 165 -6.07 2.14 -1.12
C ARG A 165 -5.95 0.70 -0.66
N GLY A 166 -4.87 0.34 0.02
CA GLY A 166 -4.55 -1.06 0.26
C GLY A 166 -3.80 -1.32 1.54
N PHE A 167 -3.51 -2.59 1.77
CA PHE A 167 -2.80 -3.10 2.94
C PHE A 167 -1.59 -3.91 2.49
N HIS A 168 -0.49 -3.77 3.23
CA HIS A 168 0.69 -4.58 3.04
C HIS A 168 0.90 -5.49 4.25
N THR A 169 1.38 -6.69 4.00
CA THR A 169 1.90 -7.59 5.04
C THR A 169 3.33 -7.96 4.71
N ILE A 170 4.25 -7.69 5.64
CA ILE A 170 5.61 -8.21 5.61
C ILE A 170 5.70 -9.32 6.65
N VAL A 171 6.17 -10.48 6.24
CA VAL A 171 6.52 -11.56 7.18
C VAL A 171 8.03 -11.70 7.18
N LYS A 172 8.64 -11.66 8.37
CA LYS A 172 10.05 -12.00 8.60
C LYS A 172 10.10 -13.32 9.40
N PRO A 173 10.11 -14.48 8.71
CA PRO A 173 10.16 -15.77 9.37
C PRO A 173 11.44 -15.97 10.19
N LYS A 174 11.33 -16.69 11.30
CA LYS A 174 12.45 -17.16 12.12
C LYS A 174 13.20 -18.30 11.43
N ASP A 175 12.49 -19.11 10.65
CA ASP A 175 13.06 -20.14 9.80
C ASP A 175 13.56 -19.53 8.50
N GLU A 176 14.90 -19.53 8.33
CA GLU A 176 15.57 -18.92 7.19
C GLU A 176 15.21 -19.56 5.84
N ASP A 177 14.71 -20.80 5.81
CA ASP A 177 14.36 -21.46 4.55
C ASP A 177 13.20 -20.73 3.84
N TRP A 178 12.30 -20.10 4.61
CA TRP A 178 11.26 -19.24 4.06
C TRP A 178 11.82 -17.96 3.40
N LEU A 179 12.90 -17.41 3.96
CA LEU A 179 13.54 -16.21 3.42
C LEU A 179 14.27 -16.51 2.09
N LYS A 180 14.67 -17.77 1.88
CA LYS A 180 15.38 -18.27 0.69
C LYS A 180 14.45 -18.72 -0.44
N LEU A 181 13.13 -18.69 -0.24
CA LEU A 181 12.18 -19.08 -1.29
C LEU A 181 12.38 -18.24 -2.55
N ASN A 182 12.51 -18.92 -3.69
CA ASN A 182 12.58 -18.27 -4.99
C ASN A 182 11.20 -17.83 -5.49
N SER A 183 11.16 -17.13 -6.63
CA SER A 183 9.92 -16.60 -7.21
C SER A 183 8.87 -17.68 -7.48
N THR A 184 9.28 -18.85 -8.02
CA THR A 184 8.39 -19.97 -8.30
C THR A 184 7.80 -20.57 -7.02
N GLN A 185 8.59 -20.71 -5.96
CA GLN A 185 8.07 -21.21 -4.68
C GLN A 185 7.13 -20.21 -4.02
N ARG A 186 7.43 -18.90 -4.11
CA ARG A 186 6.55 -17.83 -3.62
C ARG A 186 5.23 -17.75 -4.40
N ARG A 187 5.25 -18.08 -5.70
CA ARG A 187 4.03 -18.25 -6.52
C ARG A 187 3.11 -19.32 -5.93
N GLU A 188 3.64 -20.41 -5.39
CA GLU A 188 2.81 -21.44 -4.75
C GLU A 188 2.10 -20.93 -3.49
N LEU A 189 2.68 -19.97 -2.76
CA LEU A 189 1.99 -19.30 -1.65
C LEU A 189 0.77 -18.51 -2.15
N VAL A 190 0.92 -17.78 -3.27
CA VAL A 190 -0.19 -17.08 -3.93
C VAL A 190 -1.25 -18.06 -4.40
N ASN A 191 -0.86 -19.17 -5.02
CA ASN A 191 -1.79 -20.22 -5.48
C ASN A 191 -2.59 -20.79 -4.30
N PHE A 192 -1.93 -21.02 -3.16
CA PHE A 192 -2.58 -21.45 -1.93
C PHE A 192 -3.59 -20.40 -1.42
N LEU A 193 -3.20 -19.12 -1.37
CA LEU A 193 -4.06 -18.03 -0.91
C LEU A 193 -5.31 -17.85 -1.78
N LYS A 194 -5.14 -17.87 -3.11
CA LYS A 194 -6.21 -17.69 -4.10
C LYS A 194 -6.96 -18.96 -4.45
N LEU A 195 -6.66 -20.08 -3.79
CA LEU A 195 -7.28 -21.38 -4.01
C LEU A 195 -7.23 -21.80 -5.49
N PHE A 196 -6.08 -21.60 -6.14
CA PHE A 196 -5.91 -21.92 -7.56
C PHE A 196 -6.20 -23.41 -7.81
N GLU A 197 -7.05 -23.70 -8.79
CA GLU A 197 -7.56 -25.04 -9.13
C GLU A 197 -8.26 -25.82 -7.99
N ALA A 198 -8.68 -25.16 -6.91
CA ALA A 198 -9.37 -25.82 -5.80
C ALA A 198 -10.65 -26.57 -6.21
N GLU A 199 -11.34 -26.11 -7.25
CA GLU A 199 -12.53 -26.77 -7.83
C GLU A 199 -12.22 -28.22 -8.27
N LYS A 200 -11.00 -28.50 -8.76
CA LYS A 200 -10.59 -29.85 -9.16
C LYS A 200 -10.44 -30.80 -7.96
N LEU A 201 -10.24 -30.27 -6.76
CA LEU A 201 -10.08 -31.06 -5.52
C LEU A 201 -11.42 -31.47 -4.91
N ILE A 202 -12.51 -30.81 -5.32
CA ILE A 202 -13.87 -31.04 -4.81
C ILE A 202 -14.62 -32.07 -5.69
N ASP A 203 -14.17 -32.29 -6.93
CA ASP A 203 -14.82 -33.21 -7.85
C ASP A 203 -14.74 -34.68 -7.38
N ARG A 204 -15.85 -35.15 -6.80
CA ARG A 204 -16.05 -36.49 -6.25
C ARG A 204 -16.27 -37.51 -7.36
N LYS A 205 -15.21 -38.03 -7.98
CA LYS A 205 -15.31 -39.40 -8.51
C LYS A 205 -15.37 -40.38 -7.35
N LYS A 206 -16.57 -40.91 -7.12
CA LYS A 206 -16.91 -41.98 -6.16
C LYS A 206 -15.90 -43.13 -6.24
N GLY A 207 -15.02 -43.19 -5.25
CA GLY A 207 -14.14 -44.33 -5.04
C GLY A 207 -13.37 -44.09 -3.76
N ARG A 208 -13.53 -44.98 -2.78
CA ARG A 208 -12.74 -45.02 -1.54
C ARG A 208 -11.26 -45.00 -1.91
N SER A 209 -10.69 -43.81 -1.92
CA SER A 209 -9.26 -43.59 -1.88
C SER A 209 -9.01 -42.98 -0.51
N THR A 210 -8.14 -43.62 0.27
CA THR A 210 -7.58 -43.07 1.50
C THR A 210 -6.97 -41.71 1.15
N VAL A 211 -7.73 -40.65 1.42
CA VAL A 211 -7.44 -39.30 0.94
C VAL A 211 -6.23 -38.75 1.69
N ARG A 212 -5.18 -38.41 0.96
CA ARG A 212 -4.12 -37.52 1.45
C ARG A 212 -4.76 -36.16 1.76
N VAL A 213 -4.95 -35.83 3.04
CA VAL A 213 -5.43 -34.51 3.45
C VAL A 213 -4.32 -33.51 3.18
N THR A 214 -4.44 -32.74 2.09
CA THR A 214 -3.55 -31.60 1.83
C THR A 214 -4.00 -30.41 2.69
N ALA A 215 -3.07 -29.52 3.06
CA ALA A 215 -3.40 -28.29 3.80
C ALA A 215 -4.47 -27.45 3.08
N LEU A 216 -4.46 -27.44 1.75
CA LEU A 216 -5.43 -26.73 0.92
C LEU A 216 -6.83 -27.33 1.04
N ARG A 217 -6.95 -28.67 0.98
CA ARG A 217 -8.24 -29.35 1.17
C ARG A 217 -8.76 -29.17 2.60
N ARG A 218 -7.86 -29.22 3.60
CA ARG A 218 -8.20 -28.94 4.99
C ARG A 218 -8.78 -27.52 5.13
N ARG A 219 -8.14 -26.51 4.54
CA ARG A 219 -8.62 -25.13 4.55
C ARG A 219 -10.04 -24.99 4.01
N ILE A 220 -10.31 -25.60 2.87
CA ILE A 220 -11.62 -25.53 2.21
C ILE A 220 -12.69 -26.23 3.07
N VAL A 221 -12.41 -27.46 3.53
CA VAL A 221 -13.38 -28.26 4.30
C VAL A 221 -13.66 -27.66 5.67
N GLU A 222 -12.63 -27.26 6.43
CA GLU A 222 -12.83 -26.67 7.76
C GLU A 222 -13.58 -25.34 7.68
N THR A 223 -13.29 -24.51 6.67
CA THR A 223 -14.03 -23.26 6.46
C THR A 223 -15.49 -23.56 6.11
N PHE A 224 -15.74 -24.59 5.29
CA PHE A 224 -17.10 -25.00 4.89
C PHE A 224 -17.92 -25.47 6.08
N GLU A 225 -17.36 -26.39 6.87
CA GLU A 225 -17.99 -26.91 8.09
C GLU A 225 -18.28 -25.80 9.12
N LYS A 226 -17.35 -24.85 9.31
CA LYS A 226 -17.53 -23.70 10.21
C LYS A 226 -18.64 -22.75 9.74
N SER A 227 -18.83 -22.60 8.43
CA SER A 227 -19.77 -21.63 7.85
C SER A 227 -21.26 -21.99 8.03
N ARG A 228 -21.60 -23.24 8.38
CA ARG A 228 -22.98 -23.75 8.50
C ARG A 228 -23.87 -23.47 7.27
N VAL A 229 -23.29 -23.16 6.11
CA VAL A 229 -24.04 -22.87 4.88
C VAL A 229 -24.71 -24.18 4.41
N GLY A 230 -26.03 -24.25 4.53
CA GLY A 230 -26.81 -25.37 4.02
C GLY A 230 -26.79 -25.36 2.49
N SER A 231 -26.36 -26.47 1.88
CA SER A 231 -26.47 -26.79 0.44
C SER A 231 -26.40 -25.60 -0.53
N GLY A 232 -25.48 -24.65 -0.29
CA GLY A 232 -25.20 -23.55 -1.22
C GLY A 232 -24.26 -23.99 -2.32
N ASP A 233 -24.16 -23.18 -3.39
CA ASP A 233 -23.23 -23.41 -4.49
C ASP A 233 -21.79 -23.43 -3.96
N GLU A 234 -21.14 -24.61 -4.03
CA GLU A 234 -19.76 -24.82 -3.59
C GLU A 234 -18.79 -23.80 -4.22
N ARG A 235 -19.10 -23.30 -5.42
CA ARG A 235 -18.29 -22.27 -6.10
C ARG A 235 -18.34 -20.93 -5.39
N GLU A 236 -19.53 -20.50 -4.96
CA GLU A 236 -19.69 -19.24 -4.21
C GLU A 236 -18.92 -19.31 -2.90
N PHE A 237 -19.00 -20.45 -2.21
CA PHE A 237 -18.25 -20.70 -1.00
C PHE A 237 -16.72 -20.65 -1.20
N ILE A 238 -16.20 -21.25 -2.29
CA ILE A 238 -14.77 -21.17 -2.63
C ILE A 238 -14.34 -19.71 -2.85
N GLN A 239 -15.14 -18.91 -3.56
CA GLN A 239 -14.81 -17.49 -3.78
C GLN A 239 -14.72 -16.73 -2.46
N LEU A 240 -15.61 -16.99 -1.49
CA LEU A 240 -15.56 -16.37 -0.16
C LEU A 240 -14.28 -16.74 0.61
N CYS A 241 -13.75 -17.95 0.39
CA CYS A 241 -12.55 -18.45 1.07
C CYS A 241 -11.23 -17.97 0.45
N LYS A 242 -11.25 -17.42 -0.77
CA LYS A 242 -10.06 -16.85 -1.39
C LYS A 242 -9.55 -15.66 -0.58
N VAL A 243 -8.24 -15.49 -0.62
CA VAL A 243 -7.58 -14.26 -0.17
C VAL A 243 -7.06 -13.55 -1.41
N TYR A 244 -7.58 -12.36 -1.68
CA TYR A 244 -7.22 -11.58 -2.85
C TYR A 244 -5.97 -10.74 -2.59
N VAL A 245 -4.81 -11.29 -2.96
CA VAL A 245 -3.52 -10.57 -3.01
C VAL A 245 -3.12 -10.26 -4.45
N ASP A 246 -2.29 -9.23 -4.63
CA ASP A 246 -1.59 -8.96 -5.90
C ASP A 246 -0.63 -10.11 -6.23
N GLU A 247 -0.95 -10.81 -7.30
CA GLU A 247 -0.23 -11.98 -7.77
C GLU A 247 1.20 -11.67 -8.24
N LEU A 248 1.52 -10.44 -8.59
CA LEU A 248 2.85 -10.06 -9.06
C LEU A 248 3.76 -9.63 -7.91
N VAL A 249 3.19 -9.36 -6.73
CA VAL A 249 3.95 -8.81 -5.60
C VAL A 249 4.68 -9.87 -4.82
N THR A 250 3.98 -10.90 -4.33
CA THR A 250 4.59 -11.93 -3.48
C THR A 250 5.73 -12.69 -4.14
N PRO A 251 5.68 -13.02 -5.45
CA PRO A 251 6.77 -13.74 -6.11
C PRO A 251 8.00 -12.88 -6.41
N ASP A 252 7.89 -11.55 -6.38
CA ASP A 252 8.99 -10.65 -6.66
C ASP A 252 9.80 -10.37 -5.38
N VAL A 253 10.97 -11.00 -5.30
CA VAL A 253 11.90 -10.87 -4.16
C VAL A 253 12.51 -9.47 -4.05
N THR A 254 12.42 -8.65 -5.09
CA THR A 254 13.05 -7.33 -5.16
C THR A 254 12.08 -6.19 -4.80
N LYS A 255 10.85 -6.53 -4.37
CA LYS A 255 9.82 -5.53 -4.04
C LYS A 255 10.27 -4.53 -3.00
N LEU A 256 9.65 -3.36 -3.09
CA LEU A 256 9.87 -2.23 -2.20
C LEU A 256 8.67 -2.08 -1.28
N ALA A 257 8.90 -2.15 0.02
CA ALA A 257 7.91 -1.83 1.04
C ALA A 257 7.98 -0.32 1.36
N ARG A 258 6.83 0.29 1.64
CA ARG A 258 6.77 1.69 2.08
C ARG A 258 7.44 1.82 3.45
N ILE A 259 8.25 2.85 3.65
CA ILE A 259 8.81 3.15 4.97
C ILE A 259 7.63 3.46 5.92
N PRO A 260 7.53 2.79 7.08
CA PRO A 260 6.44 3.02 8.03
C PRO A 260 6.28 4.51 8.37
N LYS A 261 5.04 4.95 8.57
CA LYS A 261 4.68 6.33 8.92
C LYS A 261 5.03 7.39 7.87
N THR A 262 5.61 7.06 6.72
CA THR A 262 5.82 8.06 5.64
C THR A 262 4.53 8.37 4.90
N ILE A 263 4.41 9.60 4.37
CA ILE A 263 3.23 10.06 3.64
C ILE A 263 3.13 9.35 2.29
N ASN A 264 1.92 8.95 1.93
CA ASN A 264 1.58 8.57 0.57
C ASN A 264 1.32 9.82 -0.27
N GLY A 265 2.11 10.00 -1.33
CA GLY A 265 2.05 11.20 -2.15
C GLY A 265 0.73 11.42 -2.84
N LYS A 266 -0.13 10.41 -3.05
CA LYS A 266 -1.44 10.64 -3.68
C LYS A 266 -2.50 11.11 -2.69
N SER A 267 -2.45 10.63 -1.46
CA SER A 267 -3.55 10.83 -0.50
C SER A 267 -3.23 11.85 0.60
N GLY A 268 -1.95 12.08 0.89
CA GLY A 268 -1.52 12.85 2.06
C GLY A 268 -1.66 12.09 3.38
N LEU A 269 -2.03 10.81 3.36
CA LEU A 269 -2.12 9.99 4.57
C LEU A 269 -0.80 9.22 4.81
N PRO A 270 -0.38 9.05 6.06
CA PRO A 270 0.76 8.22 6.41
C PRO A 270 0.44 6.75 6.25
N SER A 271 1.49 5.93 6.04
CA SER A 271 1.38 4.50 6.28
C SER A 271 1.17 4.22 7.76
N ILE A 272 0.19 3.39 8.11
CA ILE A 272 -0.17 3.08 9.49
C ILE A 272 0.20 1.63 9.78
N THR A 273 0.95 1.41 10.86
CA THR A 273 1.33 0.08 11.34
C THR A 273 0.26 -0.48 12.27
N PHE A 274 -0.02 -1.78 12.19
CA PHE A 274 -0.89 -2.46 13.14
C PHE A 274 -0.08 -3.41 14.03
N SER A 275 -0.11 -3.17 15.34
CA SER A 275 0.59 -4.00 16.33
C SER A 275 -0.22 -5.21 16.78
N SER A 276 -1.50 -5.28 16.38
CA SER A 276 -2.39 -6.39 16.69
C SER A 276 -3.55 -6.51 15.71
N GLU A 277 -4.14 -7.70 15.67
CA GLU A 277 -5.39 -7.97 14.97
C GLU A 277 -6.54 -7.06 15.49
N ALA A 278 -6.57 -6.78 16.80
CA ALA A 278 -7.56 -5.89 17.40
C ALA A 278 -7.45 -4.43 16.91
N GLU A 279 -6.24 -3.95 16.65
CA GLU A 279 -6.03 -2.63 16.03
C GLU A 279 -6.50 -2.62 14.58
N LEU A 280 -6.21 -3.67 13.82
CA LEU A 280 -6.68 -3.82 12.45
C LEU A 280 -8.21 -3.82 12.40
N HIS A 281 -8.90 -4.56 13.28
CA HIS A 281 -10.38 -4.54 13.35
C HIS A 281 -10.95 -3.14 13.60
N LYS A 282 -10.29 -2.34 14.44
CA LYS A 282 -10.73 -0.97 14.79
C LYS A 282 -10.41 0.06 13.71
N PHE A 283 -9.58 -0.27 12.73
CA PHE A 283 -9.22 0.64 11.65
C PHE A 283 -10.47 1.09 10.88
N LYS A 284 -10.54 2.41 10.62
CA LYS A 284 -11.59 3.05 9.82
C LYS A 284 -10.96 4.06 8.88
N PHE A 285 -11.30 3.98 7.61
CA PHE A 285 -10.84 4.94 6.60
C PHE A 285 -11.67 6.21 6.63
N ASN A 286 -11.09 7.31 7.14
CA ASN A 286 -11.72 8.63 7.22
C ASN A 286 -10.67 9.74 7.42
N GLN A 287 -11.12 11.00 7.49
CA GLN A 287 -10.26 12.18 7.64
C GLN A 287 -9.35 12.16 8.88
N SER A 288 -9.72 11.43 9.94
CA SER A 288 -8.92 11.39 11.18
C SER A 288 -7.53 10.78 10.98
N LEU A 289 -7.37 9.95 9.93
CA LEU A 289 -6.09 9.37 9.52
C LEU A 289 -5.09 10.42 9.02
N SER A 290 -5.57 11.58 8.58
CA SER A 290 -4.69 12.66 8.13
C SER A 290 -3.99 13.31 9.32
N PRO A 291 -2.66 13.52 9.24
CA PRO A 291 -1.91 14.23 10.26
C PRO A 291 -2.13 15.75 10.18
N PHE A 292 -2.69 16.24 9.06
CA PHE A 292 -2.94 17.66 8.84
C PHE A 292 -4.30 18.04 9.41
N LYS A 293 -4.33 19.07 10.25
CA LYS A 293 -5.52 19.54 10.98
C LYS A 293 -5.82 21.00 10.62
N GLY A 294 -7.03 21.45 10.99
CA GLY A 294 -7.51 22.80 10.67
C GLY A 294 -8.03 22.89 9.24
N GLU A 295 -7.97 24.10 8.68
CA GLU A 295 -8.48 24.42 7.36
C GLU A 295 -7.42 25.18 6.56
N PHE A 296 -7.43 25.02 5.24
CA PHE A 296 -6.58 25.77 4.34
C PHE A 296 -7.43 26.54 3.35
N VAL A 297 -7.01 27.77 3.03
CA VAL A 297 -7.48 28.46 1.84
C VAL A 297 -6.75 27.84 0.66
N VAL A 298 -7.50 27.41 -0.36
CA VAL A 298 -6.95 26.85 -1.58
C VAL A 298 -7.40 27.67 -2.78
N LYS A 299 -6.62 27.64 -3.85
CA LYS A 299 -7.01 28.16 -5.17
C LYS A 299 -7.29 26.98 -6.10
N SER A 300 -8.49 26.91 -6.64
CA SER A 300 -8.87 25.85 -7.59
C SER A 300 -8.15 26.02 -8.92
N LEU A 301 -7.52 24.95 -9.43
CA LEU A 301 -6.85 24.97 -10.73
C LEU A 301 -7.79 24.61 -11.90
N TYR A 302 -8.88 23.91 -11.56
CA TYR A 302 -9.86 23.37 -12.50
C TYR A 302 -11.28 23.68 -12.04
N THR A 303 -12.24 23.47 -12.95
CA THR A 303 -13.67 23.52 -12.65
C THR A 303 -14.24 22.09 -12.63
N SER A 304 -15.07 21.76 -11.66
CA SER A 304 -15.79 20.48 -11.60
C SER A 304 -17.22 20.61 -12.16
N ARG A 305 -17.69 19.59 -12.88
CA ARG A 305 -19.09 19.54 -13.35
C ARG A 305 -20.06 19.01 -12.30
N GLU A 306 -19.54 18.23 -11.38
CA GLU A 306 -20.24 17.60 -10.27
C GLU A 306 -19.51 17.86 -8.96
N ALA A 307 -20.16 17.49 -7.85
CA ALA A 307 -19.54 17.53 -6.54
C ALA A 307 -18.44 16.46 -6.46
N ILE A 308 -17.22 16.87 -6.15
CA ILE A 308 -16.13 15.95 -5.83
C ILE A 308 -16.28 15.57 -4.36
N LYS A 309 -16.43 14.27 -4.07
CA LYS A 309 -16.48 13.77 -2.71
C LYS A 309 -15.13 13.19 -2.32
N VAL A 310 -14.51 13.78 -1.31
CA VAL A 310 -13.27 13.29 -0.70
C VAL A 310 -13.52 13.13 0.79
N PHE A 311 -13.32 11.91 1.29
CA PHE A 311 -13.81 11.49 2.61
C PHE A 311 -15.32 11.78 2.75
N ASP A 312 -15.71 12.53 3.78
CA ASP A 312 -17.08 12.99 4.08
C ASP A 312 -17.34 14.43 3.63
N THR A 313 -16.45 15.04 2.84
CA THR A 313 -16.60 16.40 2.32
C THR A 313 -16.90 16.39 0.82
N GLU A 314 -17.92 17.14 0.42
CA GLU A 314 -18.28 17.39 -0.97
C GLU A 314 -17.89 18.81 -1.37
N VAL A 315 -17.20 18.96 -2.50
CA VAL A 315 -16.74 20.26 -3.00
C VAL A 315 -17.09 20.45 -4.47
N TYR A 316 -17.56 21.65 -4.79
CA TYR A 316 -17.64 22.15 -6.17
C TYR A 316 -16.47 23.10 -6.40
N LEU A 317 -15.77 22.92 -7.51
CA LEU A 317 -14.63 23.76 -7.86
C LEU A 317 -14.99 24.64 -9.05
N LEU A 318 -14.69 25.93 -8.93
CA LEU A 318 -14.62 26.85 -10.06
C LEU A 318 -13.17 27.31 -10.22
N ARG A 319 -12.63 27.23 -11.44
CA ARG A 319 -11.24 27.62 -11.72
C ARG A 319 -10.91 29.02 -11.20
N ASN A 320 -9.75 29.17 -10.57
CA ASN A 320 -9.25 30.37 -9.89
C ASN A 320 -10.04 30.84 -8.66
N GLN A 321 -11.10 30.14 -8.26
CA GLN A 321 -11.82 30.46 -7.03
C GLN A 321 -10.96 30.13 -5.81
N LYS A 322 -11.04 30.98 -4.78
CA LYS A 322 -10.49 30.68 -3.46
C LYS A 322 -11.56 30.06 -2.57
N LEU A 323 -11.24 28.96 -1.91
CA LEU A 323 -12.14 28.20 -1.06
C LEU A 323 -11.43 27.87 0.25
N LEU A 324 -12.14 27.95 1.38
CA LEU A 324 -11.68 27.41 2.65
C LEU A 324 -12.19 25.98 2.76
N MET A 325 -11.32 25.03 3.08
CA MET A 325 -11.72 23.62 3.23
C MET A 325 -10.87 22.90 4.28
N PRO A 326 -11.36 21.77 4.84
CA PRO A 326 -10.61 20.97 5.81
C PRO A 326 -9.24 20.54 5.27
N ALA A 327 -8.23 20.59 6.12
CA ALA A 327 -6.85 20.27 5.74
C ALA A 327 -6.66 18.90 5.06
N PRO A 328 -7.31 17.79 5.51
CA PRO A 328 -7.20 16.50 4.83
C PRO A 328 -7.65 16.56 3.36
N VAL A 329 -8.73 17.30 3.09
CA VAL A 329 -9.30 17.46 1.74
C VAL A 329 -8.40 18.39 0.89
N ALA A 330 -7.97 19.51 1.46
CA ALA A 330 -7.07 20.45 0.80
C ALA A 330 -5.77 19.78 0.33
N VAL A 331 -5.12 19.02 1.23
CA VAL A 331 -3.87 18.31 0.95
C VAL A 331 -4.08 17.22 -0.10
N TYR A 332 -5.15 16.43 0.01
CA TYR A 332 -5.49 15.41 -0.99
C TYR A 332 -5.61 16.02 -2.39
N LEU A 333 -6.40 17.10 -2.53
CA LEU A 333 -6.61 17.75 -3.82
C LEU A 333 -5.32 18.42 -4.34
N ALA A 334 -4.49 19.00 -3.46
CA ALA A 334 -3.26 19.67 -3.87
C ALA A 334 -2.18 18.69 -4.35
N LEU A 335 -2.09 17.52 -3.72
CA LEU A 335 -1.23 16.42 -4.16
C LEU A 335 -1.63 15.91 -5.55
N ASN A 336 -2.94 15.85 -5.84
CA ASN A 336 -3.46 15.44 -7.14
C ASN A 336 -3.55 16.59 -8.17
N ASN A 337 -2.88 17.73 -7.93
CA ASN A 337 -2.85 18.89 -8.84
C ASN A 337 -4.22 19.53 -9.13
N VAL A 338 -5.21 19.34 -8.25
CA VAL A 338 -6.56 19.90 -8.45
C VAL A 338 -6.65 21.32 -7.88
N VAL A 339 -5.90 21.61 -6.81
CA VAL A 339 -5.85 22.92 -6.15
C VAL A 339 -4.41 23.28 -5.78
N GLU A 340 -4.16 24.57 -5.51
CA GLU A 340 -2.95 25.07 -4.87
C GLU A 340 -3.28 25.49 -3.44
N LEU A 341 -2.44 25.13 -2.46
CA LEU A 341 -2.58 25.62 -1.09
C LEU A 341 -2.09 27.08 -1.01
N ILE A 342 -2.87 27.94 -0.36
CA ILE A 342 -2.47 29.31 -0.06
C ILE A 342 -2.04 29.38 1.39
N CYS A 343 -0.73 29.57 1.58
CA CYS A 343 -0.14 30.14 2.78
C CYS A 343 0.67 31.39 2.37
#